data_AF-A0A2A4F4H4-F1
#
_entry.id   AF-A0A2A4F4H4-F1
#
_cell.length_a   1.000
_cell.length_b   1.000
_cell.length_c   1.000
_cell.angle_alpha   90.00
_cell.angle_beta   90.00
_cell.angle_gamma   90.00
#
_symmetry.space_group_name_H-M   'P 1'
#
loop_
_entity.id
_entity.type
_entity.pdbx_description
1 polymer ?
#
loop_
_entity_poly.entity_id
_entity_poly.type
_entity_poly.pdbx_seq_one_letter_code
_entity_poly.pdbx_strand_id
1 'polypeptide(L)'
;MQMTNDHAHEAQSGQTQVTWNNGIKQMFTQKDIDCMKKRGLDLSSYTAVRSNASNIYTRVKSGSMPEPSSGESPWSQDMVNQFLSWWQNGCPEN
;
A
#
# COMPACT_ATOMS: atom_id res chain seq x y z
N MET A 1 -32.25 15.60 21.28
CA MET A 1 -31.64 14.32 20.86
C MET A 1 -30.16 14.57 20.63
N GLN A 2 -29.33 14.17 21.58
CA GLN A 2 -27.88 14.08 21.38
C GLN A 2 -27.61 12.78 20.62
N MET A 3 -26.87 12.85 19.52
CA MET A 3 -26.16 11.70 18.97
C MET A 3 -24.67 11.99 19.09
N THR A 4 -24.09 11.44 20.16
CA THR A 4 -22.65 11.27 20.34
C THR A 4 -22.22 10.10 19.45
N ASN A 5 -21.33 10.35 18.51
CA ASN A 5 -20.47 9.33 17.92
C ASN A 5 -19.02 9.84 18.01
N ASP A 6 -18.43 9.72 19.19
CA ASP A 6 -17.00 9.47 19.31
C ASP A 6 -16.69 8.19 18.52
N HIS A 7 -15.64 8.20 17.71
CA HIS A 7 -14.63 7.14 17.57
C HIS A 7 -13.47 7.70 16.71
N ALA A 8 -12.57 8.39 17.42
CA ALA A 8 -11.12 8.38 17.24
C ALA A 8 -10.54 8.16 15.83
N HIS A 9 -10.06 9.25 15.22
CA HIS A 9 -8.69 9.33 14.71
C HIS A 9 -8.30 10.80 14.48
N GLU A 10 -8.12 11.53 15.58
CA GLU A 10 -7.38 12.79 15.52
C GLU A 10 -5.91 12.53 15.88
N ALA A 11 -5.11 12.35 14.83
CA ALA A 11 -3.68 12.68 14.83
C ALA A 11 -3.35 13.24 13.45
N GLN A 12 -3.61 14.54 13.29
CA GLN A 12 -3.32 15.29 12.08
C GLN A 12 -1.81 15.48 11.89
N SER A 13 -1.31 15.19 10.70
CA SER A 13 -0.15 15.87 10.11
C SER A 13 -0.36 16.05 8.60
N GLY A 14 -1.16 17.04 8.22
CA GLY A 14 -1.14 17.66 6.87
C GLY A 14 -1.07 16.72 5.65
N GLN A 15 -1.80 15.61 5.65
CA GLN A 15 -1.60 14.56 4.64
C GLN A 15 -2.23 14.96 3.30
N THR A 16 -1.39 15.38 2.36
CA THR A 16 -1.66 15.21 0.93
C THR A 16 -2.19 13.80 0.73
N GLN A 17 -3.35 13.66 0.07
CA GLN A 17 -3.93 12.36 -0.25
C GLN A 17 -2.84 11.44 -0.83
N VAL A 18 -2.65 10.25 -0.24
CA VAL A 18 -1.67 9.29 -0.76
C VAL A 18 -2.12 8.87 -2.15
N THR A 19 -1.28 9.16 -3.14
CA THR A 19 -1.50 8.79 -4.53
C THR A 19 -0.43 7.81 -4.99
N TRP A 20 -0.57 7.30 -6.21
CA TRP A 20 0.45 6.46 -6.81
C TRP A 20 1.81 7.18 -6.86
N ASN A 21 1.84 8.38 -7.43
CA ASN A 21 3.07 9.15 -7.63
C ASN A 21 3.59 9.79 -6.35
N ASN A 22 2.72 10.03 -5.36
CA ASN A 22 3.06 10.60 -4.06
C ASN A 22 2.76 9.65 -2.90
N GLY A 23 3.39 8.47 -2.92
CA GLY A 23 3.39 7.55 -1.78
C GLY A 23 3.47 6.08 -2.18
N ILE A 24 2.42 5.54 -2.83
CA ILE A 24 2.31 4.08 -3.04
C ILE A 24 3.48 3.51 -3.83
N LYS A 25 3.90 4.19 -4.89
CA LYS A 25 5.03 3.72 -5.71
C LYS A 25 6.33 3.60 -4.90
N GLN A 26 6.52 4.44 -3.89
CA GLN A 26 7.74 4.51 -3.08
C GLN A 26 7.80 3.42 -2.00
N MET A 27 6.68 2.75 -1.73
CA MET A 27 6.60 1.64 -0.76
C MET A 27 7.19 0.34 -1.32
N PHE A 28 7.25 0.19 -2.64
CA PHE A 28 7.86 -0.95 -3.29
C PHE A 28 9.35 -0.71 -3.45
N THR A 29 10.16 -1.58 -2.85
CA THR A 29 11.61 -1.47 -3.03
C THR A 29 12.01 -1.94 -4.42
N GLN A 30 13.23 -1.59 -4.85
CA GLN A 30 13.76 -2.15 -6.10
C GLN A 30 13.82 -3.68 -6.06
N LYS A 31 14.06 -4.27 -4.88
CA LYS A 31 14.11 -5.71 -4.70
C LYS A 31 12.72 -6.35 -4.83
N ASP A 32 11.67 -5.74 -4.28
CA ASP A 32 10.29 -6.15 -4.50
C ASP A 32 9.97 -6.15 -6.00
N ILE A 33 10.31 -5.05 -6.69
CA ILE A 33 10.08 -4.87 -8.12
C ILE A 33 10.78 -5.98 -8.92
N ASP A 34 12.07 -6.21 -8.67
CA ASP A 34 12.84 -7.22 -9.39
C ASP A 34 12.35 -8.64 -9.11
N CYS A 35 11.92 -8.93 -7.87
CA CYS A 35 11.35 -10.21 -7.50
C CYS A 35 10.02 -10.46 -8.23
N MET A 36 9.11 -9.49 -8.20
CA MET A 36 7.78 -9.66 -8.79
C MET A 36 7.79 -9.59 -10.32
N LYS A 37 8.72 -8.84 -10.94
CA LYS A 37 8.92 -8.87 -12.39
C LYS A 37 9.24 -10.27 -12.90
N LYS A 38 10.08 -11.03 -12.18
CA LYS A 38 10.37 -12.44 -12.50
C LYS A 38 9.15 -13.35 -12.39
N ARG A 39 8.12 -12.91 -11.66
CA ARG A 39 6.86 -13.62 -11.43
C ARG A 39 5.71 -13.06 -12.30
N GLY A 40 6.02 -12.16 -13.24
CA GLY A 40 5.05 -11.60 -14.19
C GLY A 40 4.24 -10.40 -13.68
N LEU A 41 4.61 -9.79 -12.54
CA LEU A 41 3.95 -8.59 -12.02
C LEU A 41 4.96 -7.45 -11.86
N ASP A 42 4.77 -6.36 -12.61
CA ASP A 42 5.62 -5.17 -12.49
C ASP A 42 5.08 -4.22 -11.40
N LEU A 43 5.69 -4.25 -10.22
CA LEU A 43 5.34 -3.34 -9.11
C LEU A 43 5.74 -1.88 -9.32
N SER A 44 6.51 -1.57 -10.37
CA SER A 44 6.82 -0.18 -10.75
C SER A 44 5.77 0.44 -11.67
N SER A 45 4.76 -0.34 -12.11
CA SER A 45 3.70 0.07 -13.01
C SER A 45 2.38 0.31 -12.27
N TYR A 46 1.84 1.53 -12.37
CA TYR A 46 0.53 1.90 -11.82
C TYR A 46 -0.56 0.92 -12.28
N THR A 47 -0.63 0.65 -13.59
CA THR A 47 -1.68 -0.19 -14.18
C THR A 47 -1.59 -1.63 -13.64
N ALA A 48 -0.37 -2.16 -13.51
CA ALA A 48 -0.16 -3.51 -13.01
C ALA A 48 -0.53 -3.62 -11.51
N VAL A 49 -0.09 -2.65 -10.68
CA VAL A 49 -0.42 -2.63 -9.25
C VAL A 49 -1.90 -2.42 -9.02
N ARG A 50 -2.53 -1.47 -9.72
CA ARG A 50 -3.98 -1.22 -9.63
C ARG A 50 -4.79 -2.46 -9.99
N SER A 51 -4.42 -3.17 -11.06
CA SER A 51 -5.14 -4.38 -11.50
C SER A 51 -4.98 -5.54 -10.52
N ASN A 52 -3.93 -5.52 -9.68
CA ASN A 52 -3.61 -6.58 -8.71
C ASN A 52 -3.73 -6.12 -7.25
N ALA A 53 -4.39 -4.99 -6.98
CA ALA A 53 -4.39 -4.33 -5.68
C ALA A 53 -4.88 -5.25 -4.55
N SER A 54 -5.93 -6.05 -4.78
CA SER A 54 -6.45 -7.01 -3.80
C SER A 54 -5.44 -8.08 -3.40
N ASN A 55 -4.73 -8.64 -4.39
CA ASN A 55 -3.71 -9.66 -4.19
C ASN A 55 -2.49 -9.09 -3.46
N ILE A 56 -2.07 -7.88 -3.82
CA ILE A 56 -0.97 -7.18 -3.16
C ILE A 56 -1.34 -6.89 -1.71
N TYR A 57 -2.52 -6.30 -1.47
CA TYR A 57 -3.02 -6.00 -0.12
C TYR A 57 -3.02 -7.24 0.77
N THR A 58 -3.50 -8.38 0.26
CA THR A 58 -3.54 -9.64 1.00
C THR A 58 -2.14 -10.08 1.44
N ARG A 59 -1.14 -9.96 0.56
CA ARG A 59 0.25 -10.37 0.83
C ARG A 59 0.97 -9.44 1.80
N VAL A 60 0.81 -8.13 1.64
CA VAL A 60 1.45 -7.15 2.56
C VAL A 60 0.79 -7.20 3.93
N LYS A 61 -0.53 -7.41 4.01
CA LYS A 61 -1.26 -7.60 5.27
C LYS A 61 -0.83 -8.87 6.01
N SER A 62 -0.56 -9.96 5.30
CA SER A 62 -0.09 -11.21 5.91
C SER A 62 1.39 -11.17 6.32
N GLY A 63 2.10 -10.07 6.01
CA GLY A 63 3.55 -9.96 6.22
C GLY A 63 4.38 -10.91 5.35
N SER A 64 3.76 -11.52 4.32
CA SER A 64 4.45 -12.42 3.38
C SER A 64 5.13 -11.68 2.23
N MET A 65 4.97 -10.36 2.20
CA MET A 65 5.66 -9.46 1.29
C MET A 65 6.30 -8.32 2.11
N PRO A 66 7.63 -8.09 1.97
CA PRO A 66 8.57 -8.78 1.07
C PRO A 66 8.74 -10.28 1.37
N GLU A 67 9.23 -11.06 0.41
CA GLU A 67 9.52 -12.49 0.62
C GLU A 67 10.47 -12.65 1.82
N PRO A 68 10.24 -13.55 2.79
CA PRO A 68 11.07 -13.64 4.00
C PRO A 68 12.56 -13.85 3.74
N SER A 69 12.92 -14.52 2.63
CA SER A 69 14.31 -14.72 2.21
C SER A 69 14.95 -13.48 1.58
N SER A 70 14.21 -12.39 1.39
CA SER A 70 14.75 -11.13 0.87
C SER A 70 15.59 -10.41 1.93
N GLY A 71 15.41 -10.70 3.21
CA GLY A 71 16.10 -9.98 4.29
C GLY A 71 15.61 -8.53 4.45
N GLU A 72 14.53 -8.14 3.77
CA GLU A 72 13.81 -6.90 4.02
C GLU A 72 12.76 -7.11 5.10
N SER A 73 12.48 -6.06 5.86
CA SER A 73 11.38 -6.07 6.80
C SER A 73 10.04 -6.12 6.06
N PRO A 74 9.04 -6.87 6.59
CA PRO A 74 7.65 -6.73 6.17
C PRO A 74 7.18 -5.28 6.19
N TRP A 75 6.17 -4.97 5.39
CA TRP A 75 5.51 -3.66 5.43
C TRP A 75 5.02 -3.36 6.85
N SER A 76 5.22 -2.12 7.29
CA SER A 76 4.65 -1.66 8.55
C SER A 76 3.12 -1.61 8.47
N GLN A 77 2.45 -1.62 9.62
CA GLN A 77 0.99 -1.51 9.66
C GLN A 77 0.49 -0.22 8.98
N ASP A 78 1.25 0.87 9.10
CA ASP A 78 0.93 2.15 8.45
C ASP A 78 1.00 2.07 6.92
N MET A 79 2.01 1.39 6.36
CA MET A 79 2.11 1.17 4.92
C MET A 79 0.93 0.32 4.42
N VAL A 80 0.57 -0.73 5.15
CA VAL A 80 -0.60 -1.57 4.84
C VAL A 80 -1.89 -0.76 4.85
N ASN A 81 -2.06 0.13 5.84
CA ASN A 81 -3.24 0.99 5.96
C ASN A 81 -3.28 2.05 4.84
N GLN A 82 -2.15 2.64 4.48
CA GLN A 82 -2.05 3.61 3.39
C GLN A 82 -2.40 2.96 2.04
N PHE A 83 -1.90 1.74 1.78
CA PHE A 83 -2.24 1.00 0.56
C PHE A 83 -3.72 0.61 0.50
N LEU A 84 -4.30 0.18 1.63
CA LEU A 84 -5.75 -0.08 1.72
C LEU A 84 -6.57 1.16 1.40
N SER A 85 -6.22 2.30 2.01
CA SER A 85 -6.90 3.57 1.78
C SER A 85 -6.79 4.01 0.32
N TRP A 86 -5.61 3.95 -0.28
CA TRP A 86 -5.42 4.27 -1.70
C TRP A 86 -6.29 3.39 -2.61
N TRP A 87 -6.35 2.08 -2.35
CA TRP A 87 -7.16 1.15 -3.12
C TRP A 87 -8.66 1.44 -2.98
N GLN A 88 -9.14 1.66 -1.75
CA GLN A 88 -10.55 1.96 -1.46
C GLN A 88 -11.00 3.30 -2.05
N ASN A 89 -10.08 4.27 -2.17
CA ASN A 89 -10.34 5.58 -2.78
C ASN A 89 -10.22 5.57 -4.32
N GLY A 90 -10.20 4.40 -4.97
CA GLY A 90 -10.21 4.29 -6.42
C GLY A 90 -8.84 4.40 -7.10
N CYS A 91 -7.76 4.21 -6.33
CA CYS A 91 -6.38 4.22 -6.81
C CYS A 91 -5.98 5.55 -7.50
N PRO A 92 -6.06 6.71 -6.81
CA PRO A 92 -5.65 7.99 -7.39
C PRO A 92 -4.18 7.95 -7.84
N GLU A 93 -3.88 8.49 -9.02
CA GLU A 93 -2.54 8.41 -9.61
C GLU A 93 -1.65 9.62 -9.25
N ASN A 94 -2.21 10.84 -9.24
CA ASN A 94 -1.49 12.09 -9.02
C ASN A 94 -1.90 12.76 -7.72
#